data_AF-A0A2G9PX53-F1
#
_entry.id   AF-A0A2G9PX53-F1
#
_cell.length_a   1.000
_cell.length_b   1.000
_cell.length_c   1.000
_cell.angle_alpha   90.00
_cell.angle_beta   90.00
_cell.angle_gamma   90.00
#
_symmetry.space_group_name_H-M   'P 1'
#
loop_
_entity.id
_entity.type
_entity.pdbx_description
1 polymer ?
#
loop_
_entity_poly.entity_id
_entity_poly.type
_entity_poly.pdbx_seq_one_letter_code
_entity_poly.pdbx_strand_id
1 'polypeptide(L)'
;MNHIFEVIDKTGRKIRLTKKQWNHISTKHPIMSSYLREIEETINNPDKIVLHERGNLFDYYKYYKHKEGKFKFLKTVIKYLNGDGFILSAYFVAYIN
;
A
#
# COMPACT_ATOMS: atom_id res chain seq x y z
N MET A 1 16.64 -10.95 -4.88
CA MET A 1 15.49 -10.15 -5.35
C MET A 1 15.75 -8.70 -4.95
N ASN A 2 15.59 -7.74 -5.86
CA ASN A 2 15.79 -6.33 -5.52
C ASN A 2 14.49 -5.75 -4.94
N HIS A 3 14.50 -5.45 -3.65
CA HIS A 3 13.43 -4.74 -2.97
C HIS A 3 13.70 -3.23 -3.00
N ILE A 4 12.64 -2.43 -3.07
CA ILE A 4 12.68 -0.98 -2.85
C ILE A 4 12.78 -0.72 -1.34
N PHE A 5 11.91 -1.38 -0.56
CA PHE A 5 11.96 -1.40 0.89
C PHE A 5 11.33 -2.68 1.45
N GLU A 6 11.61 -2.94 2.73
CA GLU A 6 10.92 -3.90 3.58
C GLU A 6 10.45 -3.20 4.85
N VAL A 7 9.27 -3.57 5.33
CA VAL A 7 8.62 -2.94 6.49
C VAL A 7 7.81 -3.98 7.25
N ILE A 8 7.65 -3.81 8.57
CA ILE A 8 6.78 -4.67 9.37
C ILE A 8 5.38 -4.06 9.39
N ASP A 9 4.36 -4.81 8.99
CA ASP A 9 2.99 -4.32 9.06
C ASP A 9 2.46 -4.26 10.50
N LYS A 10 1.26 -3.69 10.64
CA LYS A 10 0.54 -3.58 11.91
C LYS A 10 0.31 -4.93 12.61
N THR A 11 0.42 -6.05 11.89
CA THR A 11 0.22 -7.41 12.40
C THR A 11 1.52 -8.15 12.73
N GLY A 12 2.68 -7.50 12.59
CA GLY A 12 3.99 -8.09 12.84
C GLY A 12 4.56 -8.89 11.68
N ARG A 13 3.98 -8.79 10.47
CA ARG A 13 4.44 -9.51 9.27
C ARG A 13 5.37 -8.65 8.43
N LYS A 14 6.37 -9.27 7.81
CA LYS A 14 7.27 -8.55 6.89
C LYS A 14 6.58 -8.34 5.54
N ILE A 15 6.47 -7.08 5.14
CA ILE A 15 5.94 -6.66 3.84
C ILE A 15 7.06 -6.07 3.00
N ARG A 16 7.16 -6.53 1.76
CA ARG A 16 8.13 -6.03 0.78
C ARG A 16 7.47 -5.32 -0.38
N LEU A 17 8.10 -4.23 -0.81
CA LEU A 17 7.87 -3.64 -2.12
C LEU A 17 9.03 -4.04 -3.02
N THR A 18 8.78 -4.84 -4.07
CA THR A 18 9.85 -5.19 -5.02
C THR A 18 9.92 -4.20 -6.18
N LYS A 19 11.07 -4.12 -6.86
CA LYS A 19 11.22 -3.30 -8.08
C LYS A 19 10.14 -3.60 -9.14
N LYS A 20 9.73 -4.86 -9.31
CA LYS A 20 8.68 -5.24 -10.28
C LYS A 20 7.34 -4.61 -9.93
N GLN A 21 6.95 -4.67 -8.65
CA GLN A 21 5.70 -4.11 -8.17
C GLN A 21 5.75 -2.59 -8.14
N TRP A 22 6.89 -2.01 -7.80
CA TRP A 22 7.09 -0.57 -7.89
C TRP A 22 6.94 -0.05 -9.32
N ASN A 23 7.57 -0.70 -10.30
CA ASN A 23 7.39 -0.33 -11.71
C ASN A 23 5.93 -0.44 -12.15
N HIS A 24 5.19 -1.45 -11.66
CA HIS A 24 3.75 -1.56 -11.93
C HIS A 24 2.97 -0.37 -11.35
N ILE A 25 3.24 -0.02 -10.09
CA ILE A 25 2.59 1.09 -9.37
C ILE A 25 2.90 2.42 -10.05
N SER A 26 4.17 2.71 -10.33
CA SER A 26 4.59 3.98 -10.94
C SER A 26 4.14 4.11 -12.39
N THR A 27 4.00 3.02 -13.13
CA THR A 27 3.46 3.06 -14.50
C THR A 27 1.95 3.31 -14.50
N LYS A 28 1.18 2.64 -13.63
CA LYS A 28 -0.29 2.80 -13.58
C LYS A 28 -0.73 4.05 -12.82
N HIS A 29 0.04 4.48 -11.85
CA HIS A 29 -0.24 5.62 -10.98
C HIS A 29 1.03 6.47 -10.84
N PRO A 30 1.42 7.25 -11.88
CA PRO A 30 2.66 8.01 -11.89
C PRO A 30 2.88 8.91 -10.67
N ILE A 31 1.80 9.49 -10.15
CA ILE A 31 1.81 10.31 -8.94
C ILE A 31 2.42 9.60 -7.74
N MET A 32 2.31 8.27 -7.64
CA MET A 32 2.81 7.49 -6.51
C MET A 32 4.33 7.54 -6.36
N SER A 33 5.07 7.91 -7.41
CA SER A 33 6.53 8.03 -7.35
C SER A 33 7.00 9.02 -6.28
N SER A 34 6.17 10.00 -5.92
CA SER A 34 6.43 10.98 -4.87
C SER A 34 5.95 10.55 -3.47
N TYR A 35 5.31 9.39 -3.33
CA TYR A 35 4.63 8.96 -2.10
C TYR A 35 5.15 7.62 -1.55
N LEU A 36 6.42 7.29 -1.83
CA LEU A 36 7.01 6.03 -1.40
C LEU A 36 6.99 5.87 0.12
N ARG A 37 7.27 6.96 0.85
CA ARG A 37 7.28 6.99 2.32
C ARG A 37 5.87 6.82 2.91
N GLU A 38 4.87 7.41 2.27
CA GLU A 38 3.47 7.31 2.64
C GLU A 38 2.93 5.90 2.41
N ILE A 39 3.40 5.20 1.37
CA ILE A 39 3.09 3.77 1.18
C ILE A 39 3.63 2.96 2.37
N GLU A 40 4.88 3.19 2.75
CA GLU A 40 5.50 2.53 3.91
C GLU A 40 4.76 2.84 5.21
N GLU A 41 4.41 4.11 5.44
CA GLU A 41 3.64 4.54 6.61
C GLU A 41 2.25 3.89 6.66
N THR A 42 1.59 3.74 5.51
CA THR A 42 0.28 3.08 5.39
C THR A 42 0.35 1.61 5.82
N ILE A 43 1.51 0.96 5.70
CA ILE A 43 1.70 -0.44 6.12
C ILE A 43 2.01 -0.53 7.62
N ASN A 44 2.91 0.31 8.11
CA ASN A 44 3.30 0.37 9.53
C ASN A 44 2.14 0.79 10.44
N ASN A 45 1.41 1.82 10.02
CA ASN A 45 0.38 2.46 10.83
C ASN A 45 -0.84 2.85 9.97
N PRO A 46 -1.62 1.86 9.50
CA PRO A 46 -2.88 2.10 8.79
C PRO A 46 -3.96 2.62 9.71
N ASP A 47 -4.88 3.41 9.15
CA ASP A 47 -6.11 3.82 9.84
C ASP A 47 -7.18 2.71 9.74
N LYS A 48 -7.20 1.96 8.64
CA LYS A 48 -8.13 0.84 8.42
C LYS A 48 -7.48 -0.26 7.61
N ILE A 49 -7.77 -1.51 7.97
CA ILE A 49 -7.41 -2.70 7.20
C ILE A 49 -8.71 -3.44 6.89
N VAL A 50 -8.95 -3.77 5.62
CA VAL A 50 -10.12 -4.56 5.19
C VAL A 50 -9.71 -5.70 4.26
N LEU A 51 -10.54 -6.74 4.21
CA LEU A 51 -10.41 -7.76 3.18
C LEU A 51 -10.75 -7.13 1.82
N HIS A 52 -9.88 -7.33 0.84
CA HIS A 52 -10.09 -6.84 -0.51
C HIS A 52 -11.17 -7.67 -1.23
N GLU A 53 -11.89 -7.05 -2.17
CA GLU A 53 -12.98 -7.63 -2.97
C GLU A 53 -12.58 -8.93 -3.70
N ARG A 54 -11.36 -8.97 -4.23
CA ARG A 54 -10.74 -10.17 -4.77
C ARG A 54 -10.05 -10.86 -3.60
N GLY A 55 -10.73 -11.86 -3.03
CA GLY A 55 -10.33 -12.55 -1.81
C GLY A 55 -8.86 -12.97 -1.76
N ASN A 56 -8.35 -13.16 -0.53
CA ASN A 56 -6.94 -13.39 -0.20
C ASN A 56 -6.00 -12.19 -0.37
N LEU A 57 -6.55 -10.98 -0.54
CA LEU A 57 -5.80 -9.72 -0.50
C LEU A 57 -6.35 -8.83 0.63
N PHE A 58 -5.53 -7.90 1.09
CA PHE A 58 -5.88 -6.95 2.14
C PHE A 58 -5.62 -5.53 1.67
N ASP A 59 -6.58 -4.65 1.93
CA ASP A 59 -6.46 -3.23 1.66
C ASP A 59 -6.14 -2.48 2.94
N TYR A 60 -4.98 -1.84 2.94
CA TYR A 60 -4.54 -0.93 3.98
C TYR A 60 -4.87 0.49 3.55
N TYR A 61 -5.52 1.26 4.42
CA TYR A 61 -5.89 2.64 4.16
C TYR A 61 -5.26 3.57 5.17
N LYS A 62 -4.81 4.72 4.66
CA LYS A 62 -4.38 5.85 5.50
C LYS A 62 -4.85 7.18 4.95
N TYR A 63 -5.37 8.04 5.81
CA TYR A 63 -5.90 9.36 5.48
C TYR A 63 -4.83 10.45 5.55
N TYR A 64 -4.75 11.27 4.50
CA TYR A 64 -3.81 12.37 4.40
C TYR A 64 -4.55 13.71 4.29
N LYS A 65 -4.77 14.35 5.46
CA LYS A 65 -5.53 15.62 5.57
C LYS A 65 -4.96 16.74 4.70
N HIS A 66 -3.64 16.79 4.55
CA HIS A 66 -2.93 17.85 3.83
C HIS A 66 -3.04 17.73 2.31
N LYS A 67 -3.57 16.61 1.80
CA LYS A 67 -3.71 16.42 0.36
C LYS A 67 -4.93 17.20 -0.17
N GLU A 68 -4.70 17.98 -1.22
CA GLU A 68 -5.77 18.71 -1.90
C GLU A 68 -6.65 17.77 -2.74
N GLY A 69 -7.92 18.15 -2.90
CA GLY A 69 -8.90 17.41 -3.69
C GLY A 69 -9.58 16.26 -2.95
N LYS A 70 -10.28 15.42 -3.73
CA LYS A 70 -11.15 14.35 -3.20
C LYS A 70 -10.40 13.08 -2.77
N PHE A 71 -9.21 12.83 -3.31
CA PHE A 71 -8.50 11.56 -3.15
C PHE A 71 -7.61 11.54 -1.91
N LYS A 72 -8.20 11.55 -0.72
CA LYS A 72 -7.47 11.76 0.55
C LYS A 72 -6.98 10.48 1.23
N PHE A 73 -7.36 9.30 0.74
CA PHE A 73 -6.92 8.03 1.31
C PHE A 73 -5.89 7.38 0.41
N LEU A 74 -4.72 7.04 0.95
CA LEU A 74 -3.81 6.12 0.28
C LEU A 74 -4.27 4.70 0.56
N LYS A 75 -4.59 3.97 -0.50
CA LYS A 75 -4.89 2.55 -0.47
C LYS A 75 -3.64 1.77 -0.88
N THR A 76 -3.19 0.84 -0.04
CA THR A 76 -2.10 -0.09 -0.33
C THR A 76 -2.64 -1.52 -0.31
N VAL A 77 -2.52 -2.23 -1.43
CA VAL A 77 -3.04 -3.59 -1.61
C VAL A 77 -1.92 -4.57 -1.28
N ILE A 78 -2.15 -5.43 -0.29
CA ILE A 78 -1.17 -6.39 0.21
C ILE A 78 -1.66 -7.81 -0.07
N LYS A 79 -0.74 -8.66 -0.54
CA LYS A 79 -0.93 -10.11 -0.59
C LYS A 79 -0.05 -10.77 0.45
N TYR A 80 -0.65 -11.55 1.35
CA TYR A 80 0.10 -12.44 2.23
C TYR A 80 0.43 -13.75 1.56
N LEU A 81 1.61 -14.28 1.84
CA LEU A 81 2.10 -15.58 1.40
C LEU A 81 3.11 -16.12 2.41
N ASN A 82 2.83 -17.29 2.98
CA ASN A 82 3.75 -18.04 3.86
C ASN A 82 4.28 -17.23 5.07
N GLY A 83 3.41 -16.44 5.71
CA GLY A 83 3.77 -15.66 6.90
C GLY A 83 4.27 -14.24 6.62
N ASP A 84 4.75 -13.98 5.39
CA ASP A 84 5.14 -12.66 4.91
C ASP A 84 4.10 -12.07 3.95
N GLY A 85 4.34 -10.86 3.46
CA GLY A 85 3.51 -10.23 2.45
C GLY A 85 4.29 -9.40 1.45
N PHE A 86 3.59 -8.97 0.40
CA PHE A 86 4.13 -8.04 -0.57
C PHE A 86 3.05 -7.10 -1.10
N ILE A 87 3.48 -5.89 -1.47
CA ILE A 87 2.60 -4.87 -2.04
C ILE A 87 2.29 -5.23 -3.48
N LEU A 88 1.02 -5.32 -3.84
CA LEU A 88 0.57 -5.51 -5.23
C LEU A 88 0.33 -4.19 -5.95
N SER A 89 -0.27 -3.23 -5.27
CA SER A 89 -0.59 -1.91 -5.82
C SER A 89 -0.69 -0.88 -4.70
N ALA A 90 -0.54 0.39 -5.04
CA ALA A 90 -0.84 1.51 -4.15
C ALA A 90 -1.36 2.69 -4.98
N TYR A 91 -2.42 3.36 -4.52
CA TYR A 91 -3.00 4.53 -5.18
C TYR A 91 -3.93 5.30 -4.25
N PHE A 92 -4.18 6.56 -4.56
CA PHE A 92 -5.13 7.37 -3.80
C PHE A 92 -6.58 7.10 -4.22
N VAL A 93 -7.49 7.05 -3.24
CA VAL A 93 -8.94 6.89 -3.40
C VAL A 93 -9.69 7.95 -2.59
N ALA A 94 -10.94 8.21 -2.98
CA ALA A 94 -11.77 9.25 -2.34
C ALA A 94 -12.49 8.78 -1.06
N TYR A 95 -12.80 7.49 -0.99
CA TYR A 95 -13.50 6.85 0.12
C TYR A 95 -12.92 5.47 0.35
N ILE A 96 -13.16 4.94 1.54
CA ILE A 96 -12.81 3.56 1.90
C ILE A 96 -14.03 2.68 1.60
N ASN A 97 -13.80 1.50 1.03
CA ASN A 97 -14.84 0.47 0.87
C ASN A 97 -15.21 -0.19 2.21
#